data_AF-A0A645CR84-F1
#
_entry.id   AF-A0A645CR84-F1
#
_cell.length_a   1.000
_cell.length_b   1.000
_cell.length_c   1.000
_cell.angle_alpha   90.00
_cell.angle_beta   90.00
_cell.angle_gamma   90.00
#
_symmetry.space_group_name_H-M   'P 1'
#
loop_
_entity.id
_entity.type
_entity.pdbx_description
1 polymer ?
#
loop_
_entity_poly.entity_id
_entity_poly.type
_entity_poly.pdbx_seq_one_letter_code
_entity_poly.pdbx_strand_id
1 'polypeptide(L)'
;MESNKTDNYSMGLNINGDEIQLEIKDEDLNVFNGENDNFEIEFVKENLFKIDLPDTEKLDLKELASNEMWNDYNGRCIACGRCNFVCPTCSCYTMQDVYYKENENVGERRRVWAGCHVDGFTSMAGGHEFRTTKGERMRFKTMHKVYDFKKRFGYNMCVGCGRCDDACPQYISFSNCIEKVSEIVNKEEK
;
A
#
# COMPACT_ATOMS: atom_id res chain seq x y z
N MET A 1 4.25 3.91 -18.42
CA MET A 1 4.84 5.06 -17.70
C MET A 1 6.25 4.64 -17.32
N GLU A 2 7.29 5.29 -17.85
CA GLU A 2 8.71 4.95 -17.57
C GLU A 2 9.17 5.43 -16.18
N SER A 3 8.29 5.35 -15.17
CA SER A 3 8.54 5.87 -13.82
C SER A 3 9.56 5.06 -13.01
N ASN A 4 10.01 3.93 -13.55
CA ASN A 4 11.07 3.09 -12.99
C ASN A 4 12.47 3.54 -13.41
N LYS A 5 12.58 4.48 -14.37
CA LYS A 5 13.85 5.01 -14.86
C LYS A 5 14.12 6.40 -14.30
N THR A 6 15.38 6.70 -14.00
CA THR A 6 15.82 8.05 -13.65
C THR A 6 17.30 8.24 -13.97
N ASP A 7 17.66 9.42 -14.45
CA ASP A 7 19.03 9.89 -14.63
C ASP A 7 19.56 10.66 -13.40
N ASN A 8 18.67 10.99 -12.45
CA ASN A 8 18.95 11.80 -11.27
C ASN A 8 19.28 10.92 -10.05
N TYR A 9 20.53 10.48 -9.96
CA TYR A 9 21.08 9.72 -8.83
C TYR A 9 22.52 10.14 -8.55
N SER A 10 22.95 10.01 -7.29
CA SER A 10 24.36 10.22 -6.90
C SER A 10 25.22 8.98 -7.15
N MET A 11 24.62 7.78 -7.07
CA MET A 11 25.30 6.51 -7.31
C MET A 11 24.31 5.48 -7.89
N GLY A 12 24.71 4.79 -8.95
CA GLY A 12 24.03 3.64 -9.55
C GLY A 12 24.75 2.34 -9.17
N LEU A 13 23.99 1.26 -8.99
CA LEU A 13 24.50 -0.04 -8.56
C LEU A 13 23.82 -1.16 -9.37
N ASN A 14 24.61 -2.01 -10.01
CA ASN A 14 24.14 -3.29 -10.55
C ASN A 14 24.81 -4.42 -9.75
N ILE A 15 24.02 -5.36 -9.25
CA ILE A 15 24.51 -6.50 -8.46
C ILE A 15 24.42 -7.76 -9.33
N ASN A 16 25.56 -8.31 -9.71
CA ASN A 16 25.69 -9.46 -10.60
C ASN A 16 26.38 -10.62 -9.87
N GLY A 17 25.64 -11.31 -9.00
CA GLY A 17 26.18 -12.40 -8.19
C GLY A 17 27.23 -11.89 -7.20
N ASP A 18 28.49 -12.26 -7.41
CA ASP A 18 29.62 -11.86 -6.55
C ASP A 18 30.27 -10.53 -6.98
N GLU A 19 29.83 -9.96 -8.11
CA GLU A 19 30.36 -8.70 -8.65
C GLU A 19 29.34 -7.57 -8.51
N ILE A 20 29.86 -6.36 -8.27
CA ILE A 20 29.08 -5.14 -8.16
C ILE A 20 29.65 -4.13 -9.15
N GLN A 21 28.83 -3.69 -10.10
CA GLN A 21 29.17 -2.55 -10.96
C GLN A 21 28.59 -1.27 -10.36
N LEU A 22 29.40 -0.23 -10.36
CA LEU A 22 29.09 1.06 -9.75
C LEU A 22 29.25 2.16 -10.78
N GLU A 23 28.32 3.10 -10.80
CA GLU A 23 28.55 4.43 -11.38
C GLU A 23 28.37 5.46 -10.29
N ILE A 24 29.44 6.19 -9.99
CA ILE A 24 29.48 7.20 -8.93
C ILE A 24 29.55 8.56 -9.62
N LYS A 25 28.48 9.35 -9.49
CA LYS A 25 28.42 10.74 -10.01
C LYS A 25 28.83 11.77 -8.95
N ASP A 26 28.72 11.40 -7.68
CA ASP A 26 29.05 12.23 -6.52
C ASP A 26 30.40 11.81 -5.93
N GLU A 27 31.39 12.70 -5.97
CA GLU A 27 32.75 12.43 -5.49
C GLU A 27 32.80 12.04 -4.01
N ASP A 28 31.85 12.53 -3.19
CA ASP A 28 31.79 12.19 -1.76
C ASP A 28 31.50 10.70 -1.51
N LEU A 29 30.94 10.00 -2.52
CA LEU A 29 30.65 8.56 -2.47
C LEU A 29 31.78 7.71 -3.06
N ASN A 30 32.85 8.33 -3.60
CA ASN A 30 33.95 7.63 -4.27
C ASN A 30 34.95 7.00 -3.28
N VAL A 31 34.49 6.01 -2.51
CA VAL A 31 35.27 5.29 -1.49
C VAL A 31 35.62 3.84 -1.88
N PHE A 32 35.25 3.43 -3.10
CA PHE A 32 35.40 2.06 -3.59
C PHE A 32 36.63 1.93 -4.51
N ASN A 33 37.28 0.77 -4.47
CA ASN A 33 38.36 0.42 -5.42
C ASN A 33 37.85 -0.65 -6.39
N GLY A 34 38.17 -0.52 -7.67
CA GLY A 34 37.74 -1.44 -8.71
C GLY A 34 38.46 -1.20 -10.04
N GLU A 35 38.02 -1.90 -11.07
CA GLU A 35 38.49 -1.71 -12.45
C GLU A 35 37.50 -0.84 -13.23
N ASN A 36 37.99 -0.12 -14.24
CA ASN A 36 37.12 0.65 -15.12
C ASN A 36 36.34 -0.31 -16.02
N ASP A 37 35.02 -0.19 -16.02
CA ASP A 37 34.12 -0.96 -16.87
C ASP A 37 33.02 -0.04 -17.43
N ASN A 38 32.35 -0.49 -18.50
CA ASN A 38 31.19 0.20 -19.02
C ASN A 38 29.99 -0.06 -18.11
N PHE A 39 29.37 1.00 -17.60
CA PHE A 39 28.18 0.90 -16.75
C PHE A 39 26.93 1.38 -17.50
N GLU A 40 25.90 0.54 -17.51
CA GLU A 40 24.53 0.95 -17.85
C GLU A 40 23.62 0.50 -16.70
N ILE A 41 22.91 1.44 -16.08
CA ILE A 41 22.08 1.15 -14.91
C ILE A 41 20.93 0.20 -15.27
N GLU A 42 20.81 -0.89 -14.51
CA GLU A 42 19.75 -1.87 -14.69
C GLU A 42 18.51 -1.48 -13.87
N PHE A 43 17.54 -0.83 -14.52
CA PHE A 43 16.27 -0.51 -13.87
C PHE A 43 15.38 -1.75 -13.70
N VAL A 44 14.62 -1.77 -12.61
CA VAL A 44 13.63 -2.82 -12.32
C VAL A 44 12.60 -2.90 -13.44
N LYS A 45 12.48 -4.06 -14.09
CA LYS A 45 11.54 -4.32 -15.20
C LYS A 45 10.28 -5.04 -14.72
N GLU A 46 10.42 -5.95 -13.76
CA GLU A 46 9.31 -6.70 -13.18
C GLU A 46 9.54 -6.94 -11.69
N ASN A 47 8.46 -7.27 -10.99
CA ASN A 47 8.53 -7.67 -9.59
C ASN A 47 8.99 -9.14 -9.49
N LEU A 48 9.61 -9.49 -8.36
CA LEU A 48 10.07 -10.85 -8.06
C LEU A 48 8.93 -11.90 -7.99
N PHE A 49 7.69 -11.45 -7.86
CA PHE A 49 6.50 -12.29 -7.81
C PHE A 49 5.35 -11.65 -8.57
N LYS A 50 4.42 -12.49 -9.01
CA LYS A 50 3.20 -12.10 -9.72
C LYS A 50 2.00 -12.47 -8.85
N ILE A 51 0.95 -11.66 -8.94
CA ILE A 51 -0.30 -11.88 -8.22
C ILE A 51 -1.42 -11.87 -9.25
N ASP A 52 -2.29 -12.87 -9.21
CA ASP A 52 -3.51 -12.86 -10.00
C ASP A 52 -4.56 -11.99 -9.33
N LEU A 53 -5.18 -11.11 -10.12
CA LEU A 53 -6.29 -10.29 -9.64
C LEU A 53 -7.61 -11.06 -9.74
N PRO A 54 -8.56 -10.81 -8.83
CA PRO A 54 -9.86 -11.45 -8.89
C PRO A 54 -10.59 -11.08 -10.18
N ASP A 55 -11.23 -12.08 -10.81
CA ASP A 55 -12.11 -11.86 -11.95
C ASP A 55 -13.34 -11.06 -11.51
N THR A 56 -13.45 -9.83 -12.04
CA THR A 56 -14.54 -8.92 -11.65
C THR A 56 -15.92 -9.39 -12.12
N GLU A 57 -15.99 -10.28 -13.11
CA GLU A 57 -17.25 -10.82 -13.63
C GLU A 57 -17.82 -11.93 -12.73
N LYS A 58 -16.94 -12.68 -12.06
CA LYS A 58 -17.29 -13.77 -11.13
C LYS A 58 -17.49 -13.32 -9.68
N LEU A 59 -17.31 -12.02 -9.42
CA LEU A 59 -17.26 -11.48 -8.07
C LEU A 59 -18.66 -11.40 -7.42
N ASP A 60 -18.96 -12.31 -6.49
CA ASP A 60 -20.06 -12.13 -5.53
C ASP A 60 -19.57 -11.32 -4.31
N LEU A 61 -19.98 -10.05 -4.25
CA LEU A 61 -19.63 -9.14 -3.16
C LEU A 61 -20.21 -9.56 -1.81
N LYS A 62 -21.37 -10.22 -1.78
CA LYS A 62 -22.04 -10.64 -0.54
C LYS A 62 -21.32 -11.83 0.05
N GLU A 63 -21.05 -12.85 -0.77
CA GLU A 63 -20.29 -14.03 -0.35
C GLU A 63 -18.91 -13.62 0.16
N LEU A 64 -18.17 -12.84 -0.64
CA LEU A 64 -16.85 -12.38 -0.27
C LEU A 64 -16.88 -11.52 1.01
N ALA A 65 -17.92 -10.71 1.21
CA ALA A 65 -18.06 -9.90 2.42
C ALA A 65 -18.22 -10.74 3.69
N SER A 66 -18.92 -11.87 3.61
CA SER A 66 -19.14 -12.81 4.71
C SER A 66 -18.03 -13.85 4.89
N ASN A 67 -17.05 -13.90 3.99
CA ASN A 67 -16.02 -14.93 4.03
C ASN A 67 -15.14 -14.84 5.28
N GLU A 68 -14.88 -15.97 5.92
CA GLU A 68 -14.12 -16.04 7.19
C GLU A 68 -12.66 -15.63 7.05
N MET A 69 -12.09 -15.57 5.84
CA MET A 69 -10.72 -15.12 5.61
C MET A 69 -10.43 -13.74 6.25
N TRP A 70 -11.45 -12.89 6.39
CA TRP A 70 -11.30 -11.56 6.98
C TRP A 70 -11.02 -11.62 8.48
N ASN A 71 -11.44 -12.71 9.14
CA ASN A 71 -11.24 -12.90 10.57
C ASN A 71 -9.77 -13.08 10.94
N ASP A 72 -8.93 -13.58 10.03
CA ASP A 72 -7.47 -13.65 10.20
C ASP A 72 -6.87 -12.29 10.60
N TYR A 73 -7.42 -11.21 10.03
CA TYR A 73 -6.93 -9.86 10.27
C TYR A 73 -7.43 -9.26 11.58
N ASN A 74 -8.50 -9.79 12.18
CA ASN A 74 -8.97 -9.35 13.49
C ASN A 74 -7.94 -9.64 14.59
N GLY A 75 -7.32 -10.82 14.54
CA GLY A 75 -6.29 -11.22 15.50
C GLY A 75 -4.90 -10.64 15.21
N ARG A 76 -4.50 -10.57 13.94
CA ARG A 76 -3.14 -10.17 13.56
C ARG A 76 -2.93 -8.67 13.40
N CYS A 77 -3.90 -7.96 12.83
CA CYS A 77 -3.71 -6.54 12.58
C CYS A 77 -3.74 -5.76 13.90
N ILE A 78 -2.84 -4.81 14.09
CA ILE A 78 -2.85 -3.91 15.26
C ILE A 78 -3.42 -2.51 14.94
N ALA A 79 -4.04 -2.35 13.76
CA ALA A 79 -4.65 -1.09 13.32
C ALA A 79 -3.72 0.15 13.37
N CYS A 80 -2.41 -0.04 13.15
CA CYS A 80 -1.43 1.05 13.22
C CYS A 80 -1.46 2.05 12.05
N GLY A 81 -2.22 1.79 10.99
CA GLY A 81 -2.35 2.69 9.83
C GLY A 81 -1.10 2.83 8.94
N ARG A 82 0.07 2.27 9.29
CA ARG A 82 1.32 2.39 8.51
C ARG A 82 1.14 2.07 7.03
N CYS A 83 0.40 1.01 6.73
CA CYS A 83 0.11 0.59 5.36
C CYS A 83 -0.73 1.60 4.55
N ASN A 84 -1.42 2.55 5.20
CA ASN A 84 -2.05 3.69 4.54
C ASN A 84 -1.02 4.80 4.33
N PHE A 85 -0.24 5.14 5.36
CA PHE A 85 0.68 6.29 5.32
C PHE A 85 1.88 6.11 4.37
N VAL A 86 2.35 4.88 4.16
CA VAL A 86 3.45 4.61 3.21
C VAL A 86 2.96 4.36 1.78
N CYS A 87 1.64 4.23 1.58
CA CYS A 87 1.08 3.88 0.28
C CYS A 87 0.89 5.15 -0.56
N PRO A 88 1.59 5.29 -1.70
CA PRO A 88 1.52 6.51 -2.52
C PRO A 88 0.14 6.75 -3.13
N THR A 89 -0.71 5.72 -3.19
CA THR A 89 -2.07 5.83 -3.73
C THR A 89 -3.13 6.03 -2.65
N CYS A 90 -2.75 6.07 -1.36
CA CYS A 90 -3.68 6.40 -0.29
C CYS A 90 -3.70 7.92 -0.05
N SER A 91 -4.82 8.57 -0.39
CA SER A 91 -5.01 10.02 -0.25
C SER A 91 -6.07 10.42 0.79
N CYS A 92 -6.54 9.46 1.59
CA CYS A 92 -7.56 9.71 2.61
C CYS A 92 -7.04 10.64 3.71
N TYR A 93 -7.95 11.43 4.28
CA TYR A 93 -7.68 12.31 5.41
C TYR A 93 -8.90 12.39 6.31
N THR A 94 -8.70 12.82 7.56
CA THR A 94 -9.76 13.20 8.48
C THR A 94 -9.65 14.70 8.80
N MET A 95 -10.73 15.28 9.33
CA MET A 95 -10.75 16.65 9.81
C MET A 95 -10.52 16.66 11.33
N GLN A 96 -9.64 17.53 11.80
CA GLN A 96 -9.45 17.78 13.23
C GLN A 96 -9.66 19.26 13.52
N ASP A 97 -10.42 19.54 14.56
CA ASP A 97 -10.59 20.88 15.13
C ASP A 97 -9.64 21.02 16.32
N VAL A 98 -8.76 22.03 16.26
CA VAL A 98 -7.77 22.35 17.28
C VAL A 98 -8.15 23.68 17.91
N TYR A 99 -8.31 23.68 19.23
CA TYR A 99 -8.59 24.89 20.01
C TYR A 99 -7.31 25.38 20.67
N TYR A 100 -7.00 26.66 20.55
CA TYR A 100 -5.83 27.25 21.20
C TYR A 100 -6.15 27.61 22.65
N LYS A 101 -5.27 27.23 23.57
CA LYS A 101 -5.49 27.47 25.01
C LYS A 101 -5.39 28.94 25.38
N GLU A 102 -4.61 29.74 24.64
CA GLU A 102 -4.42 31.16 24.96
C GLU A 102 -5.62 32.04 24.55
N ASN A 103 -6.46 31.59 23.62
CA ASN A 103 -7.61 32.38 23.16
C ASN A 103 -8.79 31.48 22.74
N GLU A 104 -9.85 31.50 23.57
CA GLU A 104 -11.08 30.73 23.36
C GLU A 104 -11.85 31.09 22.09
N ASN A 105 -11.59 32.26 21.50
CA ASN A 105 -12.23 32.72 20.26
C ASN A 105 -11.45 32.34 18.99
N VAL A 106 -10.36 31.58 19.12
CA VAL A 106 -9.52 31.18 17.98
C VAL A 106 -9.37 29.66 17.95
N GLY A 107 -9.57 29.07 16.77
CA GLY A 107 -9.36 27.66 16.52
C GLY A 107 -8.94 27.42 15.07
N GLU A 108 -8.38 26.25 14.83
CA GLU A 108 -7.93 25.79 13.53
C GLU A 108 -8.64 24.50 13.14
N ARG A 109 -9.17 24.44 11.92
CA ARG A 109 -9.68 23.21 11.32
C ARG A 109 -8.70 22.74 10.25
N ARG A 110 -8.07 21.59 10.48
CA ARG A 110 -7.03 21.04 9.60
C ARG A 110 -7.37 19.67 9.06
N ARG A 111 -6.86 19.39 7.86
CA ARG A 111 -6.82 18.03 7.29
C ARG A 111 -5.61 17.31 7.85
N VAL A 112 -5.84 16.15 8.44
CA VAL A 112 -4.78 15.26 8.93
C VAL A 112 -4.86 13.97 8.15
N TRP A 113 -3.72 13.49 7.65
CA TRP A 113 -3.67 12.20 6.99
C TRP A 113 -4.21 11.10 7.89
N ALA A 114 -5.09 10.29 7.31
CA ALA A 114 -5.75 9.17 7.97
C ALA A 114 -6.13 8.14 6.92
N GLY A 115 -6.73 7.02 7.33
CA GLY A 115 -7.19 6.03 6.37
C GLY A 115 -8.02 4.95 7.02
N CYS A 116 -8.46 4.00 6.21
CA CYS A 116 -9.37 2.94 6.63
C CYS A 116 -8.86 2.05 7.78
N HIS A 117 -7.56 1.99 8.06
CA HIS A 117 -7.03 1.27 9.23
C HIS A 117 -6.82 2.14 10.47
N VAL A 118 -6.94 3.47 10.35
CA VAL A 118 -6.82 4.41 11.47
C VAL A 118 -8.13 4.43 12.23
N ASP A 119 -8.05 4.32 13.55
CA ASP A 119 -9.23 4.29 14.41
C ASP A 119 -10.01 5.62 14.35
N GLY A 120 -11.34 5.52 14.41
CA GLY A 120 -12.23 6.67 14.28
C GLY A 120 -12.38 7.23 12.85
N PHE A 121 -11.71 6.67 11.84
CA PHE A 121 -11.80 7.17 10.45
C PHE A 121 -13.23 7.09 9.87
N THR A 122 -14.01 6.10 10.31
CA THR A 122 -15.39 5.87 9.87
C THR A 122 -16.42 6.38 10.86
N SER A 123 -16.00 7.06 11.93
CA SER A 123 -16.91 7.65 12.91
C SER A 123 -17.66 8.83 12.29
N MET A 124 -18.96 8.88 12.54
CA MET A 124 -19.86 9.93 12.09
C MET A 124 -20.54 10.61 13.27
N ALA A 125 -21.14 11.77 13.00
CA ALA A 125 -21.98 12.47 13.97
C ALA A 125 -23.07 11.52 14.51
N GLY A 126 -23.32 11.61 15.82
CA GLY A 126 -24.25 10.70 16.51
C GLY A 126 -23.61 9.39 17.01
N GLY A 127 -22.29 9.23 16.90
CA GLY A 127 -21.58 8.05 17.41
C GLY A 127 -21.69 6.81 16.53
N HIS A 128 -22.21 6.96 15.31
CA HIS A 128 -22.24 5.86 14.34
C HIS A 128 -20.83 5.57 13.84
N GLU A 129 -20.48 4.29 13.74
CA GLU A 129 -19.22 3.83 13.17
C GLU A 129 -19.49 2.64 12.25
N PHE A 130 -18.71 2.54 11.16
CA PHE A 130 -18.74 1.41 10.24
C PHE A 130 -17.39 0.72 10.21
N ARG A 131 -17.37 -0.58 9.88
CA ARG A 131 -16.12 -1.35 9.74
C ARG A 131 -15.32 -1.31 11.06
N THR A 132 -16.02 -1.67 12.13
CA THR A 132 -15.48 -1.64 13.51
C THR A 132 -14.44 -2.74 13.71
N THR A 133 -14.50 -3.83 12.94
CA THR A 133 -13.51 -4.89 12.98
C THR A 133 -12.35 -4.65 12.00
N LYS A 134 -11.16 -5.16 12.34
CA LYS A 134 -9.96 -4.97 11.51
C LYS A 134 -10.03 -5.78 10.20
N GLY A 135 -10.76 -6.90 10.21
CA GLY A 135 -11.13 -7.68 9.04
C GLY A 135 -11.98 -6.88 8.06
N GLU A 136 -13.01 -6.18 8.54
CA GLU A 136 -13.80 -5.30 7.68
C GLU A 136 -12.98 -4.15 7.11
N ARG A 137 -12.07 -3.57 7.90
CA ARG A 137 -11.13 -2.53 7.44
C ARG A 137 -10.19 -3.07 6.35
N MET A 138 -9.66 -4.28 6.53
CA MET A 138 -8.82 -4.94 5.51
C MET A 138 -9.62 -5.24 4.24
N ARG A 139 -10.82 -5.82 4.37
CA ARG A 139 -11.74 -6.03 3.24
C ARG A 139 -11.96 -4.76 2.45
N PHE A 140 -12.31 -3.67 3.14
CA PHE A 140 -12.54 -2.39 2.48
C PHE A 140 -11.28 -1.88 1.78
N LYS A 141 -10.09 -1.99 2.39
CA LYS A 141 -8.83 -1.60 1.74
C LYS A 141 -8.58 -2.42 0.48
N THR A 142 -8.72 -3.73 0.56
CA THR A 142 -8.47 -4.66 -0.55
C THR A 142 -9.43 -4.37 -1.70
N MET A 143 -10.73 -4.40 -1.44
CA MET A 143 -11.75 -4.16 -2.46
C MET A 143 -11.67 -2.76 -3.05
N HIS A 144 -11.41 -1.74 -2.24
CA HIS A 144 -11.23 -0.38 -2.76
C HIS A 144 -10.08 -0.32 -3.76
N LYS A 145 -8.96 -1.00 -3.48
CA LYS A 145 -7.76 -0.91 -4.31
C LYS A 145 -7.81 -1.74 -5.59
N VAL A 146 -8.47 -2.90 -5.61
CA VAL A 146 -8.47 -3.83 -6.75
C VAL A 146 -9.83 -3.97 -7.47
N TYR A 147 -10.91 -3.45 -6.87
CA TYR A 147 -12.26 -3.54 -7.44
C TYR A 147 -12.95 -2.17 -7.54
N ASP A 148 -13.27 -1.51 -6.42
CA ASP A 148 -14.15 -0.33 -6.44
C ASP A 148 -13.53 0.84 -7.21
N PHE A 149 -12.22 1.06 -7.04
CA PHE A 149 -11.52 2.10 -7.79
C PHE A 149 -11.45 1.78 -9.28
N LYS A 150 -11.17 0.52 -9.65
CA LYS A 150 -11.17 0.07 -11.05
C LYS A 150 -12.55 0.22 -11.68
N LYS A 151 -13.61 -0.15 -10.96
CA LYS A 151 -14.99 0.04 -11.41
C LYS A 151 -15.31 1.52 -11.70
N ARG A 152 -14.72 2.44 -10.94
CA ARG A 152 -14.94 3.88 -11.10
C ARG A 152 -14.05 4.54 -12.16
N PHE A 153 -12.79 4.11 -12.29
CA PHE A 153 -11.78 4.81 -13.08
C PHE A 153 -11.15 3.99 -14.21
N GLY A 154 -11.50 2.71 -14.35
CA GLY A 154 -11.04 1.81 -15.41
C GLY A 154 -9.71 1.09 -15.14
N TYR A 155 -9.02 1.40 -14.05
CA TYR A 155 -7.73 0.78 -13.67
C TYR A 155 -7.61 0.60 -12.15
N ASN A 156 -6.73 -0.31 -11.72
CA ASN A 156 -6.54 -0.58 -10.29
C ASN A 156 -5.85 0.58 -9.57
N MET A 157 -6.23 0.83 -8.31
CA MET A 157 -5.55 1.81 -7.46
C MET A 157 -4.23 1.27 -6.89
N CYS A 158 -4.13 -0.05 -6.70
CA CYS A 158 -2.88 -0.68 -6.29
C CYS A 158 -1.95 -0.81 -7.51
N VAL A 159 -0.71 -0.34 -7.35
CA VAL A 159 0.34 -0.47 -8.37
C VAL A 159 1.33 -1.61 -8.06
N GLY A 160 1.09 -2.40 -7.01
CA GLY A 160 1.93 -3.55 -6.67
C GLY A 160 3.31 -3.21 -6.12
N CYS A 161 3.51 -2.02 -5.53
CA CYS A 161 4.84 -1.56 -5.09
C CYS A 161 5.37 -2.17 -3.77
N GLY A 162 4.64 -3.07 -3.10
CA GLY A 162 5.11 -3.77 -1.89
C GLY A 162 5.26 -2.94 -0.60
N ARG A 163 5.39 -1.61 -0.66
CA ARG A 163 5.66 -0.74 0.52
C ARG A 163 4.77 -0.98 1.75
N CYS A 164 3.51 -1.36 1.55
CA CYS A 164 2.60 -1.64 2.65
C CYS A 164 2.95 -2.91 3.44
N ASP A 165 3.57 -3.88 2.77
CA ASP A 165 3.96 -5.17 3.33
C ASP A 165 5.23 -4.97 4.16
N ASP A 166 6.23 -4.28 3.60
CA ASP A 166 7.49 -3.95 4.28
C ASP A 166 7.27 -3.11 5.55
N ALA A 167 6.31 -2.18 5.51
CA ALA A 167 6.03 -1.31 6.64
C ALA A 167 5.23 -1.98 7.78
N CYS A 168 4.69 -3.18 7.56
CA CYS A 168 3.78 -3.81 8.50
C CYS A 168 4.53 -4.49 9.67
N PRO A 169 4.36 -4.03 10.92
CA PRO A 169 5.06 -4.60 12.08
C PRO A 169 4.56 -5.99 12.49
N GLN A 170 3.54 -6.53 11.80
CA GLN A 170 2.94 -7.85 12.05
C GLN A 170 3.13 -8.79 10.86
N TYR A 171 3.97 -8.41 9.89
CA TYR A 171 4.27 -9.18 8.68
C TYR A 171 3.00 -9.64 7.96
N ILE A 172 2.02 -8.73 7.86
CA ILE A 172 0.80 -8.95 7.09
C ILE A 172 1.10 -8.54 5.66
N SER A 173 1.09 -9.51 4.75
CA SER A 173 1.22 -9.26 3.32
C SER A 173 -0.13 -8.86 2.72
N PHE A 174 -0.17 -7.68 2.11
CA PHE A 174 -1.32 -7.21 1.36
C PHE A 174 -1.42 -7.89 -0.01
N SER A 175 -0.29 -8.27 -0.63
CA SER A 175 -0.30 -9.07 -1.86
C SER A 175 -0.99 -10.42 -1.64
N ASN A 176 -0.62 -11.15 -0.58
CA ASN A 176 -1.27 -12.40 -0.20
C ASN A 176 -2.77 -12.21 0.12
N CYS A 177 -3.17 -11.05 0.65
CA CYS A 177 -4.59 -10.76 0.84
C CYS A 177 -5.34 -10.68 -0.49
N ILE A 178 -4.74 -10.07 -1.53
CA ILE A 178 -5.32 -9.99 -2.87
C ILE A 178 -5.39 -11.38 -3.49
N GLU A 179 -4.34 -12.18 -3.33
CA GLU A 179 -4.27 -13.56 -3.81
C GLU A 179 -5.37 -14.44 -3.21
N LYS A 180 -5.56 -14.41 -1.88
CA LYS A 180 -6.69 -15.10 -1.21
C LYS A 180 -8.05 -14.70 -1.79
N VAL A 181 -8.25 -13.41 -2.07
CA VAL A 181 -9.50 -12.93 -2.70
C VAL A 181 -9.62 -13.50 -4.11
N SER A 182 -8.54 -13.48 -4.88
CA SER A 182 -8.48 -14.04 -6.23
C SER A 182 -8.81 -15.53 -6.24
N GLU A 183 -8.24 -16.31 -5.32
CA GLU A 183 -8.54 -17.74 -5.17
C GLU A 183 -10.00 -18.00 -4.82
N ILE A 184 -10.62 -17.17 -3.97
CA ILE A 184 -12.04 -17.32 -3.62
C ILE A 184 -12.93 -17.03 -4.83
N VAL A 185 -12.62 -15.97 -5.57
CA VAL A 185 -13.43 -15.52 -6.71
C VAL A 185 -13.25 -16.40 -7.94
N ASN A 186 -12.03 -16.91 -8.15
CA ASN A 186 -11.68 -17.70 -9.32
C ASN A 186 -11.83 -19.21 -9.09
N LYS A 187 -12.23 -19.65 -7.89
CA LYS A 187 -12.61 -21.05 -7.65
C LYS A 187 -13.74 -21.42 -8.61
N GLU A 188 -13.37 -22.17 -9.65
CA GLU A 188 -14.32 -22.97 -10.40
C GLU A 188 -15.02 -23.89 -9.38
N GLU A 189 -16.34 -23.88 -9.36
CA GLU A 189 -17.12 -24.89 -8.63
C GLU A 189 -16.56 -26.27 -9.00
N LYS A 190 -15.95 -26.94 -8.02
CA LYS A 190 -15.60 -28.36 -8.14
C LYS A 190 -16.84 -29.21 -7.98
#